data_AF-A0A7R9CJ74-F1
#
_entry.id   AF-A0A7R9CJ74-F1
#
_cell.length_a   1.000
_cell.length_b   1.000
_cell.length_c   1.000
_cell.angle_alpha   90.00
_cell.angle_beta   90.00
_cell.angle_gamma   90.00
#
_symmetry.space_group_name_H-M   'P 1'
#
loop_
_entity.id
_entity.type
_entity.pdbx_description
1 polymer ?
#
loop_
_entity_poly.entity_id
_entity_poly.type
_entity_poly.pdbx_seq_one_letter_code
_entity_poly.pdbx_strand_id
1 'polypeptide(L)'
;MPLEGYVLCSKSLFTQSLRQRPASVAQLANTLVVLSSTAEDEEIELKSSMLVWLCLLTYVVTADGMLYPQESETREVVSLDGIWKFKWDKNHEGFSDIWFSKELQNWTSMPVPSSFNDIPVSSSLRDHVGWVWYQRSFYAPTAWLKHNLRVFIRLGSVHYAANVWLKGELVTSHRGGALPFQGEVTQSVNYGGENIVTVAANNTLSQHTIPQGTVLHTNNTNR
;
A
#
# COMPACT_ATOMS: atom_id res chain seq x y z
N MET A 1 -17.80 3.09 -1.06
CA MET A 1 -16.88 4.18 -0.66
C MET A 1 -15.75 4.22 -1.66
N PRO A 2 -15.32 5.42 -2.04
CA PRO A 2 -14.59 5.60 -3.27
C PRO A 2 -13.11 5.19 -3.18
N LEU A 3 -12.57 4.74 -4.31
CA LEU A 3 -11.13 4.60 -4.48
C LEU A 3 -10.50 6.01 -4.36
N GLU A 4 -9.55 6.22 -3.48
CA GLU A 4 -8.82 7.49 -3.36
C GLU A 4 -7.34 7.17 -3.59
N GLY A 5 -6.67 7.84 -4.52
CA GLY A 5 -5.34 7.43 -4.98
C GLY A 5 -4.34 8.58 -4.98
N TYR A 6 -3.18 8.35 -4.38
CA TYR A 6 -2.07 9.30 -4.32
C TYR A 6 -0.76 8.61 -4.70
N VAL A 7 0.13 9.32 -5.37
CA VAL A 7 1.55 8.97 -5.43
C VAL A 7 2.28 9.86 -4.43
N LEU A 8 2.89 9.26 -3.42
CA LEU A 8 3.73 9.94 -2.45
C LEU A 8 5.20 9.76 -2.87
N CYS A 9 5.94 10.85 -2.93
CA CYS A 9 7.38 10.82 -3.09
C CYS A 9 8.06 11.49 -1.88
N SER A 10 9.01 10.81 -1.23
CA SER A 10 9.69 11.33 -0.04
C SER A 10 11.19 11.08 -0.11
N LYS A 11 12.01 12.08 0.24
CA LYS A 11 13.39 11.84 0.68
C LYS A 11 13.33 10.91 1.90
N SER A 12 14.17 9.88 1.94
CA SER A 12 14.38 9.16 3.19
C SER A 12 15.07 10.11 4.18
N LEU A 13 14.31 10.67 5.12
CA LEU A 13 14.89 11.41 6.26
C LEU A 13 15.60 10.45 7.25
N PHE A 14 15.39 9.14 7.10
CA PHE A 14 15.94 8.14 8.01
C PHE A 14 17.45 7.92 7.82
N THR A 15 18.01 8.26 6.65
CA THR A 15 19.46 8.16 6.40
C THR A 15 20.23 9.45 6.69
N GLN A 16 19.57 10.61 6.84
CA GLN A 16 20.25 11.86 7.18
C GLN A 16 20.25 12.20 8.68
N SER A 17 19.28 11.68 9.45
CA SER A 17 19.17 11.95 10.90
C SER A 17 20.27 11.30 11.75
N LEU A 18 20.99 10.30 11.23
CA LEU A 18 22.08 9.64 11.95
C LEU A 18 23.45 10.34 11.82
N ARG A 19 23.55 11.45 11.08
CA ARG A 19 24.84 12.16 10.91
C ARG A 19 25.04 13.40 11.77
N GLN A 20 24.05 13.78 12.59
CA GLN A 20 24.18 14.91 13.51
C GLN A 20 23.48 14.64 14.84
N ARG A 21 24.14 13.88 15.72
CA ARG A 21 23.94 14.05 17.17
C ARG A 21 25.31 14.12 17.84
N PRO A 22 25.56 15.14 18.69
CA PRO A 22 26.81 15.27 19.42
C PRO A 22 26.95 14.15 20.45
N ALA A 23 28.20 13.80 20.74
CA ALA A 23 28.57 12.80 21.73
C ALA A 23 28.05 13.16 23.13
N SER A 24 26.98 12.50 23.59
CA SER A 24 26.65 12.41 25.02
C SER A 24 25.62 11.31 25.31
N VAL A 25 25.96 10.05 25.05
CA VAL A 25 25.21 8.90 25.63
C VAL A 25 26.16 7.93 26.35
N ALA A 26 27.46 8.21 26.38
CA ALA A 26 28.48 7.35 27.00
C ALA A 26 28.63 7.50 28.52
N GLN A 27 27.71 8.19 29.23
CA GLN A 27 27.97 8.62 30.61
C GLN A 27 26.93 8.28 31.67
N LEU A 28 26.01 7.34 31.39
CA LEU A 28 25.07 6.84 32.41
C LEU A 28 25.05 5.31 32.56
N ALA A 29 26.10 4.61 32.13
CA ALA A 29 26.18 3.14 32.24
C ALA A 29 27.15 2.63 33.34
N ASN A 30 27.80 3.50 34.10
CA ASN A 30 28.79 3.09 35.11
C ASN A 30 28.38 3.47 36.53
N THR A 31 27.30 2.89 37.07
CA THR A 31 27.10 2.75 38.52
C THR A 31 26.09 1.64 38.82
N LEU A 32 26.45 0.36 38.62
CA LEU A 32 25.93 -0.75 39.44
C LEU A 32 26.69 -2.06 39.14
N VAL A 33 27.96 -2.18 39.57
CA VAL A 33 28.63 -3.49 39.61
C VAL A 33 29.53 -3.58 40.84
N VAL A 34 28.98 -4.08 41.94
CA VAL A 34 29.66 -4.70 43.10
C VAL A 34 28.54 -5.47 43.85
N LEU A 35 28.53 -6.77 44.19
CA LEU A 35 29.54 -7.77 44.58
C LEU A 35 28.99 -9.22 44.39
N SER A 36 29.93 -10.15 44.19
CA SER A 36 29.97 -11.57 44.60
C SER A 36 29.15 -12.67 43.89
N SER A 37 29.90 -13.64 43.31
CA SER A 37 29.75 -15.11 43.46
C SER A 37 28.42 -15.72 42.96
N THR A 38 28.33 -16.39 41.80
CA THR A 38 28.93 -17.70 41.49
C THR A 38 28.90 -17.99 39.98
N ALA A 39 29.81 -18.84 39.47
CA ALA A 39 30.04 -19.14 38.05
C ALA A 39 28.88 -19.83 37.28
N GLU A 40 27.66 -19.86 37.83
CA GLU A 40 26.44 -20.32 37.15
C GLU A 40 25.62 -19.14 36.57
N ASP A 41 25.92 -17.90 36.98
CA ASP A 41 25.17 -16.70 36.59
C ASP A 41 25.64 -16.06 35.27
N GLU A 42 26.91 -16.22 34.88
CA GLU A 42 27.46 -15.64 33.64
C GLU A 42 26.79 -16.20 32.37
N GLU A 43 26.44 -17.49 32.36
CA GLU A 43 25.81 -18.11 31.19
C GLU A 43 24.37 -17.63 30.97
N ILE A 44 23.66 -17.31 32.06
CA ILE A 44 22.31 -16.73 32.03
C ILE A 44 22.36 -15.26 31.62
N GLU A 45 23.35 -14.51 32.09
CA GLU A 45 23.53 -13.10 31.75
C GLU A 45 23.94 -12.92 30.28
N LEU A 46 24.80 -13.79 29.75
CA LEU A 46 25.12 -13.87 28.32
C LEU A 46 23.91 -14.24 27.47
N LYS A 47 23.11 -15.24 27.88
CA LYS A 47 21.87 -15.63 27.16
C LYS A 47 20.83 -14.51 27.20
N SER A 48 20.69 -13.81 28.33
CA SER A 48 19.78 -12.67 28.51
C SER A 48 20.22 -11.47 27.65
N SER A 49 21.51 -11.15 27.66
CA SER A 49 22.11 -10.11 26.79
C SER A 49 21.93 -10.44 25.32
N MET A 50 22.16 -11.69 24.92
CA MET A 50 21.94 -12.15 23.54
C MET A 50 20.47 -12.08 23.14
N LEU A 51 19.51 -12.40 24.04
CA LEU A 51 18.08 -12.20 23.78
C LEU A 51 17.71 -10.73 23.64
N VAL A 52 18.27 -9.84 24.47
CA VAL A 52 18.03 -8.39 24.38
C VAL A 52 18.60 -7.84 23.07
N TRP A 53 19.79 -8.29 22.65
CA TRP A 53 20.37 -7.94 21.35
C TRP A 53 19.59 -8.53 20.17
N LEU A 54 19.06 -9.76 20.28
CA LEU A 54 18.20 -10.37 19.27
C LEU A 54 16.85 -9.63 19.17
N CYS A 55 16.28 -9.21 20.31
CA CYS A 55 15.09 -8.37 20.39
C CYS A 55 15.37 -6.97 19.82
N LEU A 56 16.53 -6.36 20.06
CA LEU A 56 16.91 -5.07 19.47
C LEU A 56 17.20 -5.16 17.97
N LEU A 57 17.79 -6.27 17.49
CA LEU A 57 18.02 -6.52 16.06
C LEU A 57 16.70 -6.76 15.32
N THR A 58 15.74 -7.41 15.98
CA THR A 58 14.38 -7.63 15.44
C THR A 58 13.48 -6.41 15.61
N TYR A 59 13.75 -5.50 16.56
CA TYR A 59 13.06 -4.22 16.72
C TYR A 59 13.55 -3.12 15.75
N VAL A 60 14.20 -3.51 14.66
CA VAL A 60 14.17 -2.71 13.42
C VAL A 60 13.02 -3.21 12.55
N VAL A 61 11.88 -3.56 13.16
CA VAL A 61 10.59 -3.45 12.47
C VAL A 61 10.38 -1.95 12.31
N THR A 62 10.67 -1.44 11.12
CA THR A 62 10.24 -0.10 10.73
C THR A 62 8.74 -0.03 11.00
N ALA A 63 8.35 0.70 12.05
CA ALA A 63 6.97 1.07 12.26
C ALA A 63 6.59 1.99 11.10
N ASP A 64 6.09 1.40 10.02
CA ASP A 64 5.57 2.13 8.87
C ASP A 64 4.26 2.79 9.32
N GLY A 65 4.39 4.00 9.87
CA GLY A 65 3.24 4.82 10.17
C GLY A 65 2.54 5.20 8.86
N MET A 66 1.24 4.91 8.75
CA MET A 66 0.41 5.23 7.59
C MET A 66 0.00 6.72 7.57
N LEU A 67 0.97 7.61 7.81
CA LEU A 67 0.77 9.06 7.90
C LEU A 67 0.17 9.61 6.61
N TYR A 68 -0.71 10.61 6.75
CA TYR A 68 -1.29 11.27 5.60
C TYR A 68 -0.19 12.01 4.80
N PRO A 69 -0.14 11.86 3.46
CA PRO A 69 0.78 12.60 2.60
C PRO A 69 0.68 14.11 2.79
N GLN A 70 1.81 14.79 2.99
CA GLN A 70 1.88 16.25 3.09
C GLN A 70 3.07 16.73 2.26
N GLU A 71 2.85 17.73 1.42
CA GLU A 71 3.92 18.37 0.65
C GLU A 71 4.84 19.18 1.56
N SER A 72 6.13 19.15 1.26
CA SER A 72 7.17 19.91 1.95
C SER A 72 8.41 20.03 1.08
N GLU A 73 9.45 20.70 1.57
CA GLU A 73 10.76 20.77 0.90
C GLU A 73 11.42 19.39 0.63
N THR A 74 10.92 18.34 1.27
CA THR A 74 11.46 16.97 1.16
C THR A 74 10.46 15.96 0.61
N ARG A 75 9.20 16.37 0.38
CA ARG A 75 8.10 15.51 -0.04
C ARG A 75 7.25 16.17 -1.11
N GLU A 76 7.02 15.44 -2.18
CA GLU A 76 6.11 15.82 -3.25
C GLU A 76 4.92 14.85 -3.26
N VAL A 77 3.71 15.37 -3.50
CA VAL A 77 2.48 14.57 -3.55
C VAL A 77 1.82 14.79 -4.91
N VAL A 78 1.71 13.71 -5.68
CA VAL A 78 1.00 13.73 -6.96
C VAL A 78 -0.32 13.01 -6.78
N SER A 79 -1.43 13.72 -6.90
CA SER A 79 -2.76 13.10 -6.84
C SER A 79 -3.01 12.23 -8.08
N LEU A 80 -3.61 11.05 -7.87
CA LEU A 80 -4.15 10.20 -8.92
C LEU A 80 -5.67 10.37 -9.05
N ASP A 81 -6.26 11.38 -8.43
CA ASP A 81 -7.70 11.65 -8.52
C ASP A 81 -8.06 12.24 -9.90
N GLY A 82 -9.28 11.98 -10.35
CA GLY A 82 -9.80 12.37 -11.66
C GLY A 82 -10.39 11.18 -12.41
N ILE A 83 -10.29 11.19 -13.74
CA ILE A 83 -10.95 10.18 -14.58
C ILE A 83 -10.02 8.98 -14.80
N TRP A 84 -10.47 7.79 -14.42
CA TRP A 84 -9.81 6.51 -14.66
C TRP A 84 -10.52 5.73 -15.76
N LYS A 85 -9.78 4.88 -16.46
CA LYS A 85 -10.38 3.81 -17.28
C LYS A 85 -10.98 2.78 -16.34
N PHE A 86 -12.22 2.40 -16.56
CA PHE A 86 -12.94 1.43 -15.74
C PHE A 86 -13.47 0.30 -16.62
N LYS A 87 -13.29 -0.94 -16.16
CA LYS A 87 -13.86 -2.12 -16.80
C LYS A 87 -14.48 -3.03 -15.75
N TRP A 88 -15.72 -3.37 -16.01
CA TRP A 88 -16.47 -4.34 -15.23
C TRP A 88 -16.09 -5.77 -15.67
N ASP A 89 -15.62 -6.60 -14.74
CA ASP A 89 -15.25 -7.98 -15.01
C ASP A 89 -16.45 -8.94 -14.87
N LYS A 90 -17.36 -8.87 -15.84
CA LYS A 90 -18.62 -9.65 -15.82
C LYS A 90 -18.39 -11.15 -15.91
N ASN A 91 -17.36 -11.59 -16.64
CA ASN A 91 -17.08 -12.99 -16.94
C ASN A 91 -15.93 -13.58 -16.10
N HIS A 92 -15.37 -12.81 -15.16
CA HIS A 92 -14.20 -13.21 -14.36
C HIS A 92 -12.95 -13.50 -15.20
N GLU A 93 -12.77 -12.75 -16.29
CA GLU A 93 -11.72 -12.94 -17.29
C GLU A 93 -10.50 -12.03 -17.04
N GLY A 94 -10.61 -11.03 -16.16
CA GLY A 94 -9.56 -10.01 -16.03
C GLY A 94 -8.19 -10.54 -15.61
N PHE A 95 -8.16 -11.59 -14.77
CA PHE A 95 -6.92 -12.26 -14.40
C PHE A 95 -6.40 -13.21 -15.49
N SER A 96 -7.27 -13.98 -16.15
CA SER A 96 -6.87 -14.89 -17.23
C SER A 96 -6.35 -14.15 -18.45
N ASP A 97 -6.95 -12.99 -18.75
CA ASP A 97 -6.57 -12.15 -19.88
C ASP A 97 -5.42 -11.18 -19.56
N ILE A 98 -4.96 -11.19 -18.30
CA ILE A 98 -3.80 -10.43 -17.83
C ILE A 98 -4.02 -8.91 -18.02
N TRP A 99 -5.20 -8.41 -17.64
CA TRP A 99 -5.53 -6.98 -17.78
C TRP A 99 -4.62 -6.07 -16.95
N PHE A 100 -3.99 -6.60 -15.88
CA PHE A 100 -3.02 -5.85 -15.08
C PHE A 100 -1.75 -5.44 -15.82
N SER A 101 -1.39 -6.13 -16.91
CA SER A 101 -0.14 -5.93 -17.66
C SER A 101 -0.33 -5.28 -19.04
N LYS A 102 -1.57 -4.94 -19.40
CA LYS A 102 -1.93 -4.42 -20.72
C LYS A 102 -2.77 -3.16 -20.60
N GLU A 103 -2.84 -2.37 -21.66
CA GLU A 103 -3.81 -1.30 -21.73
C GLU A 103 -5.23 -1.89 -21.75
N LEU A 104 -6.08 -1.41 -20.83
CA LEU A 104 -7.45 -1.86 -20.70
C LEU A 104 -8.21 -1.56 -22.00
N GLN A 105 -8.94 -2.53 -22.53
CA GLN A 105 -9.76 -2.41 -23.74
C GLN A 105 -11.25 -2.49 -23.38
N ASN A 106 -12.12 -1.84 -24.17
CA ASN A 106 -13.58 -1.77 -23.92
C ASN A 106 -13.91 -1.24 -22.52
N TRP A 107 -13.29 -0.11 -22.16
CA TRP A 107 -13.46 0.55 -20.87
C TRP A 107 -14.43 1.73 -20.98
N THR A 108 -14.90 2.20 -19.83
CA THR A 108 -15.64 3.46 -19.67
C THR A 108 -14.92 4.39 -18.70
N SER A 109 -15.21 5.68 -18.75
CA SER A 109 -14.63 6.67 -17.82
C SER A 109 -15.29 6.57 -16.44
N MET A 110 -14.48 6.53 -15.40
CA MET A 110 -14.95 6.53 -14.01
C MET A 110 -14.23 7.62 -13.20
N PRO A 111 -14.95 8.56 -12.59
CA PRO A 111 -14.33 9.52 -11.68
C PRO A 111 -13.83 8.80 -10.43
N VAL A 112 -12.70 9.25 -9.91
CA VAL A 112 -12.07 8.76 -8.69
C VAL A 112 -11.67 10.02 -7.91
N PRO A 113 -12.12 10.21 -6.65
CA PRO A 113 -12.89 9.26 -5.84
C PRO A 113 -14.38 9.14 -6.23
N SER A 114 -14.86 7.91 -6.50
CA SER A 114 -16.30 7.60 -6.55
C SER A 114 -16.61 6.12 -6.22
N SER A 115 -17.86 5.83 -5.84
CA SER A 115 -18.38 4.45 -5.82
C SER A 115 -18.92 4.12 -7.20
N PHE A 116 -18.43 3.06 -7.84
CA PHE A 116 -18.86 2.71 -9.20
C PHE A 116 -20.35 2.38 -9.31
N ASN A 117 -21.00 2.01 -8.21
CA ASN A 117 -22.39 1.58 -8.18
C ASN A 117 -23.36 2.70 -8.63
N ASP A 118 -23.03 3.96 -8.35
CA ASP A 118 -23.95 5.09 -8.52
C ASP A 118 -23.58 6.02 -9.68
N ILE A 119 -22.43 5.80 -10.33
CA ILE A 119 -22.01 6.64 -11.47
C ILE A 119 -22.77 6.26 -12.76
N PRO A 120 -22.83 4.98 -13.18
CA PRO A 120 -23.57 4.60 -14.36
C PRO A 120 -25.03 4.25 -14.01
N VAL A 121 -25.96 4.53 -14.92
CA VAL A 121 -27.41 4.28 -14.74
C VAL A 121 -27.80 2.79 -14.86
N SER A 122 -26.82 1.90 -15.06
CA SER A 122 -27.06 0.47 -15.26
C SER A 122 -27.30 -0.27 -13.95
N SER A 123 -28.52 -0.83 -13.78
CA SER A 123 -28.86 -1.67 -12.62
C SER A 123 -27.95 -2.89 -12.47
N SER A 124 -27.56 -3.51 -13.59
CA SER A 124 -26.69 -4.69 -13.56
C SER A 124 -25.29 -4.38 -13.04
N LEU A 125 -24.78 -3.17 -13.27
CA LEU A 125 -23.49 -2.76 -12.73
C LEU A 125 -23.62 -2.32 -11.26
N ARG A 126 -24.70 -1.61 -10.92
CA ARG A 126 -24.98 -1.22 -9.53
C ARG A 126 -25.04 -2.43 -8.60
N ASP A 127 -25.69 -3.50 -9.05
CA ASP A 127 -25.90 -4.72 -8.26
C ASP A 127 -24.77 -5.76 -8.46
N HIS A 128 -23.68 -5.39 -9.14
CA HIS A 128 -22.55 -6.29 -9.39
C HIS A 128 -21.82 -6.68 -8.12
N VAL A 129 -21.47 -7.97 -8.01
CA VAL A 129 -20.62 -8.53 -6.97
C VAL A 129 -19.45 -9.26 -7.62
N GLY A 130 -18.24 -8.83 -7.33
CA GLY A 130 -17.01 -9.42 -7.83
C GLY A 130 -15.96 -8.38 -8.21
N TRP A 131 -15.11 -8.75 -9.17
CA TRP A 131 -13.99 -7.91 -9.59
C TRP A 131 -14.45 -6.78 -10.53
N VAL A 132 -13.80 -5.63 -10.37
CA VAL A 132 -13.82 -4.50 -11.30
C VAL A 132 -12.39 -3.96 -11.42
N TRP A 133 -12.07 -3.38 -12.58
CA TRP A 133 -10.73 -2.96 -12.92
C TRP A 133 -10.70 -1.46 -13.19
N TYR A 134 -9.72 -0.79 -12.60
CA TYR A 134 -9.41 0.61 -12.81
C TYR A 134 -8.01 0.72 -13.38
N GLN A 135 -7.80 1.63 -14.33
CA GLN A 135 -6.48 1.91 -14.87
C GLN A 135 -6.30 3.42 -15.09
N ARG A 136 -5.13 3.93 -14.69
CA ARG A 136 -4.75 5.33 -14.87
C ARG A 136 -3.27 5.45 -15.14
N SER A 137 -2.90 6.40 -16.00
CA SER A 137 -1.51 6.77 -16.20
C SER A 137 -1.10 8.00 -15.40
N PHE A 138 0.20 8.07 -15.11
CA PHE A 138 0.86 9.23 -14.50
C PHE A 138 2.29 9.34 -14.99
N TYR A 139 2.89 10.52 -14.82
CA TYR A 139 4.29 10.76 -15.13
C TYR A 139 5.09 10.97 -13.84
N ALA A 140 6.24 10.32 -13.77
CA ALA A 140 7.19 10.49 -12.67
C ALA A 140 8.37 11.35 -13.13
N PRO A 141 8.58 12.57 -12.59
CA PRO A 141 9.72 13.42 -12.96
C PRO A 141 11.07 12.73 -12.76
N THR A 142 12.02 12.96 -13.67
CA THR A 142 13.41 12.46 -13.53
C THR A 142 14.13 13.04 -12.30
N ALA A 143 13.66 14.19 -11.79
CA ALA A 143 14.15 14.78 -10.55
C ALA A 143 14.02 13.83 -9.35
N TRP A 144 12.96 13.02 -9.29
CA TRP A 144 12.77 12.05 -8.20
C TRP A 144 13.91 11.04 -8.13
N LEU A 145 14.34 10.53 -9.29
CA LEU A 145 15.49 9.63 -9.38
C LEU A 145 16.80 10.35 -9.05
N LYS A 146 17.02 11.54 -9.62
CA LYS A 146 18.24 12.34 -9.39
C LYS A 146 18.45 12.67 -7.91
N HIS A 147 17.38 12.89 -7.16
CA HIS A 147 17.40 13.17 -5.73
C HIS A 147 17.28 11.92 -4.85
N ASN A 148 17.29 10.72 -5.44
CA ASN A 148 17.17 9.44 -4.74
C ASN A 148 15.95 9.39 -3.81
N LEU A 149 14.79 9.83 -4.32
CA LEU A 149 13.54 9.85 -3.57
C LEU A 149 12.89 8.46 -3.58
N ARG A 150 12.29 8.07 -2.45
CA ARG A 150 11.42 6.89 -2.38
C ARG A 150 10.06 7.26 -2.92
N VAL A 151 9.49 6.39 -3.76
CA VAL A 151 8.19 6.60 -4.40
C VAL A 151 7.23 5.53 -3.92
N PHE A 152 6.03 5.94 -3.53
CA PHE A 152 4.98 5.06 -3.05
C PHE A 152 3.68 5.35 -3.80
N ILE A 153 2.95 4.30 -4.16
CA ILE A 153 1.54 4.42 -4.52
C ILE A 153 0.74 4.18 -3.25
N ARG A 154 -0.06 5.16 -2.85
CA ARG A 154 -0.94 5.11 -1.68
C ARG A 154 -2.39 5.15 -2.15
N LEU A 155 -3.22 4.27 -1.62
CA LEU A 155 -4.67 4.39 -1.74
C LEU A 155 -5.29 4.67 -0.38
N GLY A 156 -6.16 5.68 -0.31
CA GLY A 156 -6.83 6.11 0.90
C GLY A 156 -7.84 5.08 1.41
N SER A 157 -8.58 4.48 0.49
CA SER A 157 -9.61 3.48 0.76
C SER A 157 -9.93 2.73 -0.53
N VAL A 158 -10.15 1.42 -0.45
CA VAL A 158 -10.73 0.62 -1.56
C VAL A 158 -11.64 -0.45 -0.96
N HIS A 159 -12.92 -0.41 -1.30
CA HIS A 159 -13.90 -1.37 -0.79
C HIS A 159 -14.07 -2.59 -1.73
N TYR A 160 -13.87 -3.83 -1.30
CA TYR A 160 -13.36 -4.35 -0.01
C TYR A 160 -11.94 -4.92 -0.11
N ALA A 161 -11.60 -5.59 -1.20
CA ALA A 161 -10.26 -6.08 -1.47
C ALA A 161 -9.68 -5.40 -2.70
N ALA A 162 -8.37 -5.17 -2.70
CA ALA A 162 -7.67 -4.50 -3.78
C ALA A 162 -6.34 -5.18 -4.08
N ASN A 163 -6.03 -5.30 -5.37
CA ASN A 163 -4.70 -5.61 -5.87
C ASN A 163 -4.25 -4.46 -6.76
N VAL A 164 -3.01 -4.01 -6.60
CA VAL A 164 -2.46 -2.84 -7.30
C VAL A 164 -1.20 -3.23 -8.04
N TRP A 165 -1.18 -2.94 -9.33
CA TRP A 165 -0.04 -3.17 -10.19
C TRP A 165 0.49 -1.87 -10.79
N LEU A 166 1.81 -1.81 -10.98
CA LEU A 166 2.47 -0.78 -11.76
C LEU A 166 3.13 -1.44 -12.97
N LYS A 167 2.67 -1.11 -14.18
CA LYS A 167 3.16 -1.70 -15.44
C LYS A 167 3.20 -3.25 -15.42
N GLY A 168 2.18 -3.87 -14.82
CA GLY A 168 2.06 -5.33 -14.72
C GLY A 168 2.74 -5.99 -13.52
N GLU A 169 3.58 -5.28 -12.76
CA GLU A 169 4.20 -5.78 -11.53
C GLU A 169 3.28 -5.53 -10.33
N LEU A 170 3.01 -6.55 -9.50
CA LEU A 170 2.19 -6.40 -8.30
C LEU A 170 2.96 -5.61 -7.25
N VAL A 171 2.43 -4.45 -6.88
CA VAL A 171 3.05 -3.51 -5.93
C VAL A 171 2.55 -3.73 -4.52
N THR A 172 1.23 -3.85 -4.36
CA THR A 172 0.59 -4.01 -3.05
C THR A 172 -0.79 -4.63 -3.19
N SER A 173 -1.29 -5.19 -2.10
CA SER A 173 -2.66 -5.69 -1.99
C SER A 173 -3.22 -5.37 -0.62
N HIS A 174 -4.54 -5.22 -0.52
CA HIS A 174 -5.19 -4.89 0.74
C HIS A 174 -6.56 -5.55 0.84
N ARG A 175 -6.95 -5.88 2.08
CA ARG A 175 -8.30 -6.31 2.43
C ARG A 175 -8.77 -5.46 3.60
N GLY A 176 -9.91 -4.81 3.43
CA GLY A 176 -10.39 -3.78 4.34
C GLY A 176 -10.79 -2.54 3.55
N GLY A 177 -12.00 -2.05 3.79
CA GLY A 177 -12.49 -0.88 3.06
C GLY A 177 -12.00 0.45 3.63
N ALA A 178 -11.91 0.55 4.95
CA ALA A 178 -11.87 1.85 5.63
C ALA A 178 -10.46 2.36 5.98
N LEU A 179 -9.40 1.63 5.62
CA LEU A 179 -8.04 2.00 5.99
C LEU A 179 -7.14 2.20 4.75
N PRO A 180 -6.23 3.18 4.81
CA PRO A 180 -5.26 3.38 3.76
C PRO A 180 -4.21 2.27 3.71
N PHE A 181 -3.68 2.05 2.52
CA PHE A 181 -2.54 1.17 2.28
C PHE A 181 -1.64 1.74 1.19
N GLN A 182 -0.39 1.32 1.17
CA GLN A 182 0.59 1.79 0.18
C GLN A 182 1.56 0.67 -0.20
N GLY A 183 2.24 0.86 -1.33
CA GLY A 183 3.38 0.03 -1.73
C GLY A 183 4.47 0.90 -2.33
N GLU A 184 5.72 0.56 -2.00
CA GLU A 184 6.89 1.25 -2.57
C GLU A 184 7.09 0.79 -4.02
N VAL A 185 7.33 1.75 -4.91
CA VAL A 185 7.52 1.55 -6.35
C VAL A 185 8.81 2.18 -6.87
N THR A 186 9.70 2.60 -5.97
CA THR A 186 10.96 3.30 -6.30
C THR A 186 11.75 2.62 -7.43
N GLN A 187 11.81 1.29 -7.44
CA GLN A 187 12.57 0.53 -8.45
C GLN A 187 11.77 0.24 -9.74
N SER A 188 10.44 0.21 -9.64
CA SER A 188 9.55 -0.18 -10.74
C SER A 188 9.09 1.01 -11.58
N VAL A 189 9.18 2.24 -11.05
CA VAL A 189 8.76 3.47 -11.75
C VAL A 189 9.62 3.75 -12.99
N ASN A 190 8.96 4.09 -14.09
CA ASN A 190 9.58 4.66 -15.29
C ASN A 190 9.78 6.17 -15.10
N TYR A 191 10.96 6.59 -14.66
CA TYR A 191 11.27 8.01 -14.47
C TYR A 191 11.44 8.72 -15.82
N GLY A 192 10.79 9.87 -15.99
CA GLY A 192 10.77 10.63 -17.24
C GLY A 192 9.85 10.07 -18.32
N GLY A 193 9.10 9.01 -18.02
CA GLY A 193 8.16 8.39 -18.94
C GLY A 193 6.80 8.15 -18.31
N GLU A 194 5.88 7.63 -19.12
CA GLU A 194 4.55 7.25 -18.67
C GLU A 194 4.61 5.99 -17.80
N ASN A 195 3.79 5.98 -16.75
CA ASN A 195 3.57 4.86 -15.86
C ASN A 195 2.08 4.55 -15.83
N ILE A 196 1.72 3.26 -15.90
CA ILE A 196 0.32 2.82 -15.84
C ILE A 196 0.10 2.07 -14.52
N VAL A 197 -0.80 2.58 -13.69
CA VAL A 197 -1.31 1.91 -12.51
C VAL A 197 -2.59 1.19 -12.87
N THR A 198 -2.66 -0.10 -12.54
CA THR A 198 -3.88 -0.89 -12.65
C THR A 198 -4.31 -1.33 -11.25
N VAL A 199 -5.60 -1.17 -10.92
CA VAL A 199 -6.18 -1.60 -9.65
C VAL A 199 -7.35 -2.53 -9.92
N ALA A 200 -7.30 -3.74 -9.39
CA ALA A 200 -8.46 -4.63 -9.33
C ALA A 200 -9.10 -4.48 -7.95
N ALA A 201 -10.38 -4.10 -7.91
CA ALA A 201 -11.16 -4.00 -6.69
C ALA A 201 -12.24 -5.10 -6.65
N ASN A 202 -12.48 -5.68 -5.48
CA ASN A 202 -13.49 -6.70 -5.27
C ASN A 202 -14.38 -6.34 -4.08
N ASN A 203 -15.69 -6.31 -4.29
CA ASN A 203 -16.69 -5.98 -3.27
C ASN A 203 -17.35 -7.22 -2.62
N THR A 204 -16.90 -8.44 -2.94
CA THR A 204 -17.40 -9.67 -2.32
C THR A 204 -17.10 -9.70 -0.83
N LEU A 205 -18.16 -9.83 -0.03
CA LEU A 205 -18.11 -9.99 1.42
C LEU A 205 -18.25 -11.47 1.80
N SER A 206 -17.65 -11.85 2.93
CA SER A 206 -17.73 -13.20 3.50
C SER A 206 -17.97 -13.12 5.01
N GLN A 207 -18.13 -14.27 5.67
CA GLN A 207 -18.23 -14.33 7.14
C GLN A 207 -16.94 -13.85 7.84
N HIS A 208 -15.82 -13.77 7.11
CA HIS A 208 -14.53 -13.32 7.63
C HIS A 208 -14.20 -11.87 7.26
N THR A 209 -15.04 -11.21 6.44
CA THR A 209 -14.84 -9.79 6.13
C THR A 209 -15.44 -8.91 7.23
N ILE A 210 -14.98 -7.67 7.31
CA ILE A 210 -15.55 -6.64 8.16
C ILE A 210 -15.99 -5.47 7.26
N PRO A 211 -17.30 -5.22 7.07
CA PRO A 211 -18.43 -5.97 7.63
C PRO A 211 -18.59 -7.38 7.05
N GLN A 212 -19.30 -8.24 7.78
CA GLN A 212 -19.60 -9.60 7.35
C GLN A 212 -20.69 -9.61 6.27
N GLY A 213 -20.64 -10.59 5.38
CA GLY A 213 -21.66 -10.80 4.36
C GLY A 213 -21.66 -12.22 3.81
N THR A 214 -22.64 -12.53 2.96
CA THR A 214 -22.72 -13.79 2.22
C THR A 214 -23.24 -13.50 0.83
N VAL A 215 -22.62 -14.10 -0.18
CA VAL A 215 -23.09 -13.99 -1.56
C VAL A 215 -24.10 -15.11 -1.81
N LEU A 216 -25.31 -14.72 -2.23
CA LEU A 216 -26.37 -15.67 -2.61
C LEU A 216 -26.50 -15.65 -4.13
N HIS A 217 -26.10 -16.74 -4.78
CA HIS A 217 -26.39 -16.95 -6.19
C HIS A 217 -27.82 -17.46 -6.31
N THR A 218 -28.75 -16.59 -6.71
CA THR A 218 -30.13 -17.00 -6.99
C THR A 218 -30.17 -17.67 -8.36
N ASN A 219 -30.28 -19.00 -8.40
CA ASN A 219 -30.50 -19.79 -9.62
C ASN A 219 -31.93 -19.62 -10.17
N ASN A 220 -32.46 -18.39 -10.20
CA ASN A 220 -33.83 -18.19 -10.63
C ASN A 220 -33.86 -17.80 -12.11
N THR A 221 -34.24 -18.76 -12.96
CA THR A 221 -34.39 -18.64 -14.42
C THR A 221 -35.59 -17.79 -14.86
N ASN A 222 -36.22 -17.03 -13.96
CA ASN A 222 -37.41 -16.24 -14.24
C ASN A 222 -37.25 -14.78 -13.77
N ARG A 223 -36.49 -13.95 -14.50
CA ARG A 223 -36.57 -12.50 -14.38
C ARG A 223 -36.35 -11.79 -15.70
#